data_AF-A0AAU8KDP0-F1
#
_entry.id   AF-A0AAU8KDP0-F1
#
_cell.length_a   1.000
_cell.length_b   1.000
_cell.length_c   1.000
_cell.angle_alpha   90.00
_cell.angle_beta   90.00
_cell.angle_gamma   90.00
#
_symmetry.space_group_name_H-M   'P 1'
#
loop_
_entity.id
_entity.type
_entity.pdbx_description
1 polymer ?
#
loop_
_entity_poly.entity_id
_entity_poly.type
_entity_poly.pdbx_seq_one_letter_code
_entity_poly.pdbx_strand_id
1 'polypeptide(L)'
;MPRNKTPRFYFSLRSPYSWLAHRELTSRYPELVERLEWVPFFEPDEESHRMLQERGGRFPYSEMSRAKNMYVLQDIGRITKERGITVTWPVDKNPVWEVPHLGYLVAAREGRGQDYIAAVYRARFGEGRNVCDPATIAAIGSALGIDPEKLSRAEADPQLRHQGVDILMDVCKDGVFGVPFFVQGFTRYWGLDRLDAFVEHLRSRTSAEASQPVASAGAVGIGRSVDDGHAGGCG
;
A
#
# COMPACT_ATOMS: atom_id res chain seq x y z
N MET A 1 -19.68 -14.48 2.24
CA MET A 1 -19.37 -13.19 1.59
C MET A 1 -18.59 -13.48 0.32
N PRO A 2 -19.07 -13.13 -0.88
CA PRO A 2 -18.27 -13.25 -2.09
C PRO A 2 -17.11 -12.25 -1.96
N ARG A 3 -15.89 -12.78 -1.91
CA ARG A 3 -14.69 -11.96 -1.60
C ARG A 3 -14.24 -11.19 -2.85
N ASN A 4 -13.62 -10.05 -2.61
CA ASN A 4 -13.34 -9.01 -3.61
C ASN A 4 -12.75 -9.61 -4.90
N LYS A 5 -13.41 -9.34 -6.04
CA LYS A 5 -12.92 -9.80 -7.37
C LYS A 5 -11.69 -9.01 -7.79
N THR A 6 -11.62 -7.75 -7.38
CA THR A 6 -10.54 -6.84 -7.72
C THR A 6 -9.29 -7.15 -6.89
N PRO A 7 -8.13 -7.37 -7.52
CA PRO A 7 -6.88 -7.53 -6.80
C PRO A 7 -6.52 -6.24 -6.05
N ARG A 8 -6.09 -6.38 -4.80
CA ARG A 8 -5.69 -5.25 -3.95
C ARG A 8 -4.17 -5.18 -3.80
N PHE A 9 -3.63 -3.98 -3.80
CA PHE A 9 -2.27 -3.66 -3.37
C PHE A 9 -2.32 -2.69 -2.19
N TYR A 10 -1.95 -3.19 -1.01
CA TYR A 10 -1.72 -2.38 0.18
C TYR A 10 -0.31 -1.78 0.14
N PHE A 11 -0.23 -0.46 0.12
CA PHE A 11 1.01 0.29 0.01
C PHE A 11 1.13 1.34 1.10
N SER A 12 2.35 1.73 1.44
CA SER A 12 2.59 2.89 2.31
C SER A 12 3.58 3.85 1.68
N LEU A 13 3.24 5.14 1.68
CA LEU A 13 4.11 6.23 1.25
C LEU A 13 5.35 6.40 2.16
N ARG A 14 5.34 5.76 3.35
CA ARG A 14 6.51 5.63 4.23
C ARG A 14 7.47 4.53 3.79
N SER A 15 6.97 3.45 3.19
CA SER A 15 7.71 2.18 3.04
C SER A 15 8.60 2.19 1.80
N PRO A 16 9.92 2.00 1.94
CA PRO A 16 10.82 1.91 0.79
C PRO A 16 10.56 0.65 -0.05
N TYR A 17 10.07 -0.45 0.54
CA TYR A 17 9.66 -1.62 -0.24
C TYR A 17 8.36 -1.37 -1.02
N SER A 18 7.41 -0.59 -0.49
CA SER A 18 6.22 -0.18 -1.26
C SER A 18 6.58 0.74 -2.42
N TRP A 19 7.57 1.62 -2.23
CA TRP A 19 8.15 2.43 -3.31
C TRP A 19 8.77 1.58 -4.41
N LEU A 20 9.61 0.60 -4.06
CA LEU A 20 10.21 -0.30 -5.04
C LEU A 20 9.16 -1.16 -5.75
N ALA A 21 8.14 -1.65 -5.02
CA ALA A 21 7.04 -2.40 -5.62
C ALA A 21 6.23 -1.55 -6.61
N HIS A 22 5.94 -0.28 -6.27
CA HIS A 22 5.33 0.67 -7.19
C HIS A 22 6.18 0.87 -8.45
N ARG A 23 7.50 1.04 -8.31
CA ARG A 23 8.40 1.17 -9.47
C ARG A 23 8.39 -0.07 -10.35
N GLU A 24 8.42 -1.26 -9.76
CA GLU A 24 8.37 -2.51 -10.52
C GLU A 24 7.02 -2.70 -11.22
N LEU A 25 5.90 -2.45 -10.52
CA LEU A 25 4.57 -2.53 -11.11
C LEU A 25 4.42 -1.57 -12.30
N THR A 26 4.78 -0.29 -12.12
CA THR A 26 4.63 0.73 -13.16
C THR A 26 5.57 0.53 -14.35
N SER A 27 6.76 -0.05 -14.16
CA SER A 27 7.72 -0.26 -15.25
C SER A 27 7.59 -1.61 -15.96
N ARG A 28 7.33 -2.69 -15.21
CA ARG A 28 7.30 -4.07 -15.75
C ARG A 28 5.89 -4.54 -16.08
N TYR A 29 4.89 -4.02 -15.37
CA TYR A 29 3.50 -4.50 -15.39
C TYR A 29 2.47 -3.36 -15.49
N PRO A 30 2.64 -2.38 -16.40
CA PRO A 30 1.76 -1.22 -16.49
C PRO A 30 0.28 -1.60 -16.68
N GLU A 31 0.00 -2.72 -17.34
CA GLU A 31 -1.36 -3.24 -17.56
C GLU A 31 -2.07 -3.64 -16.26
N LEU A 32 -1.32 -3.91 -15.20
CA LEU A 32 -1.88 -4.29 -13.90
C LEU A 32 -2.18 -3.06 -13.04
N VAL A 33 -1.50 -1.93 -13.25
CA VAL A 33 -1.65 -0.74 -12.39
C VAL A 33 -3.10 -0.28 -12.32
N GLU A 34 -3.82 -0.27 -13.45
CA GLU A 34 -5.23 0.12 -13.55
C GLU A 34 -6.20 -0.95 -13.06
N ARG A 35 -5.76 -2.22 -13.00
CA ARG A 35 -6.58 -3.34 -12.53
C ARG A 35 -6.55 -3.50 -11.02
N LEU A 36 -5.55 -2.91 -10.36
CA LEU A 36 -5.36 -2.99 -8.93
C LEU A 36 -6.19 -1.94 -8.19
N GLU A 37 -6.82 -2.35 -7.11
CA GLU A 37 -7.27 -1.43 -6.07
C GLU A 37 -6.06 -1.09 -5.18
N TRP A 38 -5.67 0.19 -5.17
CA TRP A 38 -4.54 0.69 -4.39
C TRP A 38 -5.04 1.16 -3.02
N VAL A 39 -4.63 0.47 -1.97
CA VAL A 39 -5.15 0.68 -0.62
C VAL A 39 -4.06 1.24 0.29
N PRO A 40 -4.20 2.47 0.84
CA PRO A 40 -3.18 3.05 1.68
C PRO A 40 -3.12 2.34 3.04
N PHE A 41 -1.90 2.04 3.48
CA PHE A 41 -1.55 1.53 4.80
C PHE A 41 -0.69 2.57 5.51
N PHE A 42 -1.16 3.10 6.62
CA PHE A 42 -0.48 4.17 7.35
C PHE A 42 -0.71 4.04 8.84
N GLU A 43 0.27 4.50 9.62
CA GLU A 43 0.11 4.66 11.06
C GLU A 43 -0.89 5.78 11.32
N PRO A 44 -2.05 5.47 11.94
CA PRO A 44 -3.00 6.51 12.30
C PRO A 44 -2.43 7.38 13.43
N ASP A 45 -2.81 8.65 13.46
CA ASP A 45 -2.59 9.51 14.63
C ASP A 45 -3.47 9.08 15.80
N GLU A 46 -3.39 9.80 16.93
CA GLU A 46 -4.15 9.46 18.14
C GLU A 46 -5.68 9.42 17.91
N GLU A 47 -6.22 10.35 17.12
CA GLU A 47 -7.66 10.43 16.87
C GLU A 47 -8.14 9.27 16.01
N SER A 48 -7.49 9.03 14.86
CA SER A 48 -7.86 7.91 13.99
C SER A 48 -7.57 6.57 14.63
N HIS A 49 -6.55 6.49 15.50
CA HIS A 49 -6.28 5.29 16.27
C HIS A 49 -7.42 4.98 17.24
N ARG A 50 -7.91 5.99 17.96
CA ARG A 50 -9.08 5.85 18.84
C ARG A 50 -10.33 5.42 18.05
N MET A 51 -10.61 6.07 16.92
CA MET A 51 -11.74 5.71 16.05
C MET A 51 -11.64 4.27 15.53
N LEU A 52 -10.43 3.81 15.18
CA LEU A 52 -10.19 2.44 14.77
C LEU A 52 -10.48 1.45 15.91
N GLN A 53 -10.02 1.74 17.12
CA GLN A 53 -10.25 0.91 18.31
C GLN A 53 -11.74 0.84 18.70
N GLU A 54 -12.46 1.97 18.65
CA GLU A 54 -13.91 2.04 18.93
C GLU A 54 -14.71 1.12 17.99
N ARG A 55 -14.17 0.82 16.79
CA ARG A 55 -14.75 -0.10 15.81
C ARG A 55 -14.23 -1.54 15.92
N GLY A 56 -13.46 -1.85 16.96
CA GLY A 56 -12.86 -3.16 17.20
C GLY A 56 -11.65 -3.47 16.31
N GLY A 57 -11.12 -2.50 15.59
CA GLY A 57 -9.90 -2.62 14.81
C GLY A 57 -8.65 -2.41 15.66
N ARG A 58 -7.53 -2.99 15.22
CA ARG A 58 -6.21 -2.71 15.78
C ARG A 58 -5.21 -2.60 14.65
N PHE A 59 -4.56 -1.45 14.54
CA PHE A 59 -3.54 -1.26 13.51
C PHE A 59 -2.39 -2.25 13.74
N PRO A 60 -2.06 -3.10 12.75
CA PRO A 60 -1.13 -4.22 12.92
C PRO A 60 0.32 -3.75 12.71
N TYR A 61 0.74 -2.77 13.50
CA TYR A 61 2.09 -2.23 13.48
C TYR A 61 2.73 -2.33 14.84
N SER A 62 4.00 -2.74 14.81
CA SER A 62 4.90 -2.69 15.94
C SER A 62 6.11 -1.86 15.51
N GLU A 63 6.57 -0.98 16.40
CA GLU A 63 7.79 -0.22 16.14
C GLU A 63 8.94 -1.14 15.76
N MET A 64 9.64 -0.76 14.69
CA MET A 64 10.75 -1.53 14.18
C MET A 64 11.95 -1.39 15.13
N SER A 65 12.54 -2.52 15.54
CA SER A 65 13.79 -2.48 16.30
C SER A 65 14.89 -1.78 15.50
N ARG A 66 15.82 -1.13 16.20
CA ARG A 66 16.98 -0.48 15.56
C ARG A 66 17.75 -1.43 14.63
N ALA A 67 17.93 -2.69 15.05
CA ALA A 67 18.62 -3.70 14.23
C ALA A 67 17.87 -3.99 12.92
N LYS A 68 16.55 -4.18 12.98
CA LYS A 68 15.73 -4.40 11.78
C LYS A 68 15.71 -3.17 10.88
N ASN A 69 15.66 -1.95 11.45
CA ASN A 69 15.75 -0.72 10.67
C ASN A 69 17.07 -0.63 9.90
N MET A 70 18.20 -0.86 10.56
CA MET A 70 19.52 -0.86 9.90
C MET A 70 19.61 -1.91 8.77
N TYR A 71 19.03 -3.10 8.98
CA TYR A 71 18.98 -4.12 7.94
C TYR A 71 18.19 -3.64 6.72
N VAL A 72 17.00 -3.06 6.92
CA VAL A 72 16.17 -2.50 5.84
C VAL A 72 16.92 -1.43 5.05
N LEU A 73 17.63 -0.52 5.72
CA LEU A 73 18.43 0.50 5.04
C LEU A 73 19.51 -0.12 4.15
N GLN A 74 20.22 -1.13 4.64
CA GLN A 74 21.22 -1.84 3.86
C GLN A 74 20.61 -2.62 2.69
N ASP A 75 19.46 -3.26 2.90
CA ASP A 75 18.80 -4.06 1.87
C ASP A 75 18.27 -3.22 0.72
N ILE A 76 17.58 -2.14 1.03
CA ILE A 76 17.17 -1.15 0.05
C ILE A 76 18.40 -0.57 -0.66
N GLY A 77 19.51 -0.33 0.05
CA GLY A 77 20.78 0.09 -0.55
C GLY A 77 21.34 -0.91 -1.57
N ARG A 78 21.27 -2.21 -1.31
CA ARG A 78 21.67 -3.26 -2.27
C ARG A 78 20.77 -3.27 -3.50
N ILE A 79 19.45 -3.30 -3.28
CA ILE A 79 18.45 -3.38 -4.35
C ILE A 79 18.52 -2.15 -5.27
N THR A 80 18.61 -0.96 -4.69
CA THR A 80 18.68 0.29 -5.46
C THR A 80 19.99 0.38 -6.24
N LYS A 81 21.12 -0.03 -5.65
CA LYS A 81 22.42 -0.10 -6.35
C LYS A 81 22.37 -1.05 -7.54
N GLU A 82 21.84 -2.26 -7.36
CA GLU A 82 21.69 -3.24 -8.44
C GLU A 82 20.85 -2.70 -9.61
N ARG A 83 19.83 -1.89 -9.29
CA ARG A 83 18.88 -1.33 -10.26
C ARG A 83 19.27 0.05 -10.80
N GLY A 84 20.44 0.58 -10.43
CA GLY A 84 20.87 1.93 -10.83
C GLY A 84 19.96 3.05 -10.32
N ILE A 85 19.28 2.86 -9.20
CA ILE A 85 18.39 3.85 -8.58
C ILE A 85 19.16 4.63 -7.53
N THR A 86 19.16 5.95 -7.63
CA THR A 86 19.63 6.83 -6.54
C THR A 86 18.54 6.96 -5.48
N VAL A 87 18.91 6.76 -4.21
CA VAL A 87 18.02 6.95 -3.06
C VAL A 87 18.58 8.03 -2.13
N THR A 88 17.72 8.93 -1.70
CA THR A 88 17.97 9.90 -0.63
C THR A 88 17.08 9.54 0.55
N TRP A 89 17.69 9.20 1.68
CA TRP A 89 16.95 8.81 2.87
C TRP A 89 16.34 10.05 3.55
N PRO A 90 15.00 10.11 3.70
CA PRO A 90 14.35 11.20 4.41
C PRO A 90 14.63 11.10 5.91
N VAL A 91 14.60 12.25 6.59
CA VAL A 91 14.65 12.31 8.06
C VAL A 91 13.26 12.67 8.55
N ASP A 92 12.57 11.70 9.14
CA ASP A 92 11.25 11.92 9.73
C ASP A 92 11.42 12.43 11.17
N LYS A 93 10.85 13.61 11.47
CA LYS A 93 10.74 14.13 12.84
C LYS A 93 9.26 14.28 13.17
N ASN A 94 8.77 13.53 14.15
CA ASN A 94 7.35 13.50 14.57
C ASN A 94 6.38 13.38 13.37
N PRO A 95 6.51 12.31 12.55
CA PRO A 95 5.75 12.20 11.32
C PRO A 95 4.24 12.04 11.58
N VAL A 96 3.43 12.70 10.76
CA VAL A 96 1.96 12.52 10.69
C VAL A 96 1.64 11.88 9.34
N TRP A 97 1.51 10.55 9.33
CA TRP A 97 1.35 9.80 8.08
C TRP A 97 -0.01 9.99 7.42
N GLU A 98 -0.99 10.52 8.13
CA GLU A 98 -2.28 10.87 7.54
C GLU A 98 -2.16 11.96 6.47
N VAL A 99 -1.27 12.94 6.64
CA VAL A 99 -1.06 14.03 5.68
C VAL A 99 -0.83 13.48 4.25
N PRO A 100 0.19 12.64 3.99
CA PRO A 100 0.39 12.10 2.65
C PRO A 100 -0.66 11.06 2.23
N HIS A 101 -1.17 10.24 3.15
CA HIS A 101 -2.05 9.11 2.79
C HIS A 101 -3.52 9.49 2.61
N LEU A 102 -4.05 10.46 3.36
CA LEU A 102 -5.37 11.01 3.12
C LEU A 102 -5.34 11.98 1.93
N GLY A 103 -4.22 12.67 1.69
CA GLY A 103 -3.98 13.38 0.43
C GLY A 103 -4.09 12.46 -0.79
N TYR A 104 -3.64 11.21 -0.69
CA TYR A 104 -3.84 10.22 -1.77
C TYR A 104 -5.33 9.98 -2.07
N LEU A 105 -6.22 9.97 -1.06
CA LEU A 105 -7.66 9.79 -1.28
C LEU A 105 -8.27 10.94 -2.09
N VAL A 106 -7.83 12.17 -1.82
CA VAL A 106 -8.21 13.35 -2.60
C VAL A 106 -7.73 13.20 -4.04
N ALA A 107 -6.44 12.90 -4.25
CA ALA A 107 -5.88 12.71 -5.58
C ALA A 107 -6.55 11.57 -6.35
N ALA A 108 -6.90 10.47 -5.68
CA ALA A 108 -7.61 9.35 -6.29
C ALA A 108 -9.01 9.74 -6.77
N ARG A 109 -9.76 10.56 -6.00
CA ARG A 109 -11.08 11.07 -6.40
C ARG A 109 -11.00 11.97 -7.65
N GLU A 110 -9.89 12.69 -7.81
CA GLU A 110 -9.60 13.52 -8.99
C GLU A 110 -9.00 12.72 -10.17
N GLY A 111 -8.92 11.38 -10.07
CA GLY A 111 -8.33 10.54 -11.12
C GLY A 111 -6.80 10.64 -11.24
N ARG A 112 -6.13 11.23 -10.24
CA ARG A 112 -4.67 11.49 -10.22
C ARG A 112 -3.93 10.66 -9.17
N GLY A 113 -4.54 9.58 -8.66
CA GLY A 113 -3.98 8.77 -7.58
C GLY A 113 -2.59 8.20 -7.90
N GLN A 114 -2.37 7.67 -9.11
CA GLN A 114 -1.06 7.12 -9.51
C GLN A 114 0.01 8.21 -9.63
N ASP A 115 -0.33 9.33 -10.27
CA ASP A 115 0.59 10.48 -10.38
C ASP A 115 0.99 11.01 -9.01
N TYR A 116 0.03 11.05 -8.07
CA TYR A 116 0.29 11.47 -6.69
C TYR A 116 1.22 10.51 -5.96
N ILE A 117 0.98 9.19 -6.02
CA ILE A 117 1.88 8.19 -5.43
C ILE A 117 3.30 8.35 -5.99
N ALA A 118 3.43 8.48 -7.31
CA ALA A 118 4.73 8.68 -7.97
C ALA A 118 5.42 9.98 -7.51
N ALA A 119 4.67 11.08 -7.40
CA ALA A 119 5.20 12.37 -6.95
C ALA A 119 5.63 12.35 -5.48
N VAL A 120 4.85 11.76 -4.58
CA VAL A 120 5.20 11.64 -3.16
C VAL A 120 6.42 10.75 -2.97
N TYR A 121 6.49 9.61 -3.65
CA TYR A 121 7.69 8.76 -3.58
C TYR A 121 8.94 9.44 -4.13
N ARG A 122 8.82 10.22 -5.21
CA ARG A 122 9.94 11.01 -5.74
C ARG A 122 10.38 12.05 -4.71
N ALA A 123 9.46 12.82 -4.14
CA ALA A 123 9.77 13.81 -3.11
C ALA A 123 10.46 13.16 -1.90
N ARG A 124 9.97 12.01 -1.44
CA ARG A 124 10.49 11.32 -0.26
C ARG A 124 11.84 10.64 -0.50
N PHE A 125 11.90 9.73 -1.46
CA PHE A 125 13.04 8.82 -1.66
C PHE A 125 14.01 9.28 -2.75
N GLY A 126 13.58 10.18 -3.64
CA GLY A 126 14.46 10.80 -4.64
C GLY A 126 15.05 12.13 -4.17
N GLU A 127 14.26 12.94 -3.46
CA GLU A 127 14.63 14.31 -3.06
C GLU A 127 14.86 14.45 -1.54
N GLY A 128 14.55 13.43 -0.73
CA GLY A 128 14.73 13.47 0.73
C GLY A 128 13.78 14.42 1.48
N ARG A 129 12.68 14.86 0.84
CA ARG A 129 11.73 15.82 1.41
C ARG A 129 10.82 15.16 2.44
N ASN A 130 10.41 15.96 3.44
CA ASN A 130 9.42 15.54 4.42
C ASN A 130 8.02 15.58 3.80
N VAL A 131 7.43 14.40 3.59
CA VAL A 131 6.07 14.27 3.02
C VAL A 131 4.96 14.26 4.07
N CYS A 132 5.31 14.30 5.37
CA CYS A 132 4.37 14.59 6.45
C CYS A 132 4.20 16.09 6.69
N ASP A 133 4.94 16.94 5.96
CA ASP A 133 4.77 18.39 5.95
C ASP A 133 3.67 18.77 4.94
N PRO A 134 2.55 19.38 5.38
CA PRO A 134 1.50 19.87 4.49
C PRO A 134 2.01 20.73 3.34
N ALA A 135 3.06 21.54 3.54
CA ALA A 135 3.62 22.38 2.48
C ALA A 135 4.23 21.56 1.33
N THR A 136 4.83 20.40 1.64
CA THR A 136 5.32 19.48 0.61
C THR A 136 4.16 18.88 -0.18
N ILE A 137 3.08 18.48 0.48
CA ILE A 137 1.90 17.93 -0.19
C ILE A 137 1.17 19.00 -1.02
N ALA A 138 1.05 20.23 -0.53
CA ALA A 138 0.48 21.35 -1.28
C ALA A 138 1.26 21.61 -2.58
N ALA A 139 2.60 21.62 -2.52
CA ALA A 139 3.45 21.79 -3.70
C ALA A 139 3.25 20.67 -4.74
N ILE A 140 3.07 19.42 -4.28
CA ILE A 140 2.73 18.29 -5.14
C ILE A 140 1.35 18.50 -5.78
N GLY A 141 0.36 18.94 -5.01
CA GLY A 141 -0.98 19.26 -5.51
C GLY A 141 -0.95 20.29 -6.63
N SER A 142 -0.26 21.42 -6.41
CA SER A 142 -0.07 22.46 -7.42
C SER A 142 0.53 21.91 -8.73
N ALA A 143 1.56 21.07 -8.63
CA ALA A 143 2.22 20.47 -9.79
C ALA A 143 1.33 19.47 -10.54
N LEU A 144 0.39 18.83 -9.84
CA LEU A 144 -0.58 17.90 -10.42
C LEU A 144 -1.87 18.60 -10.88
N GLY A 145 -2.04 19.90 -10.64
CA GLY A 145 -3.29 20.60 -10.94
C GLY A 145 -4.45 20.20 -10.03
N ILE A 146 -4.14 19.71 -8.83
CA ILE A 146 -5.11 19.43 -7.76
C ILE A 146 -5.10 20.63 -6.81
N ASP A 147 -6.25 21.00 -6.25
CA ASP A 147 -6.36 22.05 -5.22
C ASP A 147 -5.35 21.78 -4.07
N PRO A 148 -4.31 22.62 -3.91
CA PRO A 148 -3.25 22.40 -2.95
C PRO A 148 -3.75 22.32 -1.52
N GLU A 149 -4.73 23.15 -1.16
CA GLU A 149 -5.24 23.26 0.21
C GLU A 149 -6.06 22.02 0.57
N LYS A 150 -6.91 21.55 -0.35
CA LYS A 150 -7.66 20.30 -0.15
C LYS A 150 -6.75 19.10 0.01
N LEU A 151 -5.66 19.06 -0.77
CA LEU A 151 -4.73 17.94 -0.75
C LEU A 151 -3.86 17.94 0.52
N SER A 152 -3.35 19.11 0.93
CA SER A 152 -2.43 19.22 2.07
C SER A 152 -3.09 19.17 3.43
N ARG A 153 -4.42 19.35 3.50
CA ARG A 153 -5.20 19.34 4.75
C ARG A 153 -6.24 18.24 4.79
N ALA A 154 -6.06 17.22 3.96
CA ALA A 154 -6.95 16.08 3.87
C ALA A 154 -7.15 15.36 5.22
N GLU A 155 -6.15 15.41 6.11
CA GLU A 155 -6.20 14.85 7.46
C GLU A 155 -7.08 15.63 8.44
N ALA A 156 -7.36 16.90 8.14
CA ALA A 156 -8.26 17.74 8.94
C ALA A 156 -9.73 17.63 8.48
N ASP A 157 -10.00 16.99 7.34
CA ASP A 157 -11.37 16.73 6.87
C ASP A 157 -11.96 15.48 7.58
N PRO A 158 -13.03 15.64 8.37
CA PRO A 158 -13.63 14.52 9.10
C PRO A 158 -14.10 13.38 8.18
N GLN A 159 -14.57 13.67 6.96
CA GLN A 159 -15.04 12.64 6.04
C GLN A 159 -13.89 11.80 5.49
N LEU A 160 -12.76 12.45 5.15
CA LEU A 160 -11.56 11.74 4.69
C LEU A 160 -10.92 10.94 5.82
N ARG A 161 -10.94 11.47 7.04
CA ARG A 161 -10.50 10.76 8.25
C ARG A 161 -11.33 9.50 8.50
N HIS A 162 -12.66 9.61 8.47
CA HIS A 162 -13.55 8.44 8.56
C HIS A 162 -13.28 7.41 7.47
N GLN A 163 -13.08 7.85 6.22
CA GLN A 163 -12.71 6.96 5.12
C GLN A 163 -11.34 6.29 5.35
N GLY A 164 -10.36 7.02 5.87
CA GLY A 164 -9.07 6.47 6.27
C GLY A 164 -9.21 5.36 7.31
N VAL A 165 -10.05 5.56 8.33
CA VAL A 165 -10.36 4.54 9.34
C VAL A 165 -11.08 3.33 8.73
N ASP A 166 -12.01 3.53 7.78
CA ASP A 166 -12.64 2.42 7.05
C ASP A 166 -11.60 1.57 6.28
N ILE A 167 -10.63 2.23 5.65
CA ILE A 167 -9.53 1.56 4.96
C ILE A 167 -8.64 0.77 5.95
N LEU A 168 -8.33 1.34 7.12
CA LEU A 168 -7.57 0.64 8.14
C LEU A 168 -8.36 -0.54 8.75
N MET A 169 -9.68 -0.48 8.79
CA MET A 169 -10.51 -1.65 9.12
C MET A 169 -10.38 -2.74 8.06
N ASP A 170 -10.29 -2.38 6.78
CA ASP A 170 -10.05 -3.35 5.70
C ASP A 170 -8.65 -3.97 5.79
N VAL A 171 -7.62 -3.20 6.17
CA VAL A 171 -6.28 -3.71 6.51
C VAL A 171 -6.38 -4.81 7.59
N CYS A 172 -7.16 -4.58 8.65
CA CYS A 172 -7.39 -5.57 9.71
C CYS A 172 -8.11 -6.81 9.18
N LYS A 173 -9.21 -6.64 8.43
CA LYS A 173 -10.02 -7.75 7.89
C LYS A 173 -9.23 -8.63 6.91
N ASP A 174 -8.40 -8.03 6.07
CA ASP A 174 -7.60 -8.75 5.09
C ASP A 174 -6.32 -9.37 5.68
N GLY A 175 -6.02 -9.10 6.96
CA GLY A 175 -4.91 -9.68 7.69
C GLY A 175 -3.56 -9.11 7.25
N VAL A 176 -3.54 -7.86 6.83
CA VAL A 176 -2.33 -7.17 6.36
C VAL A 176 -1.50 -6.77 7.58
N PHE A 177 -0.28 -7.29 7.73
CA PHE A 177 0.60 -7.04 8.87
C PHE A 177 1.87 -6.25 8.52
N GLY A 178 1.96 -5.80 7.27
CA GLY A 178 3.09 -5.05 6.73
C GLY A 178 2.90 -4.82 5.25
N VAL A 179 3.72 -3.97 4.65
CA VAL A 179 3.62 -3.59 3.23
C VAL A 179 4.98 -3.62 2.52
N PRO A 180 5.03 -3.86 1.20
CA PRO A 180 3.91 -4.06 0.27
C PRO A 180 3.17 -5.38 0.53
N PHE A 181 1.85 -5.38 0.34
CA PHE A 181 1.02 -6.57 0.53
C PHE A 181 -0.03 -6.64 -0.57
N PHE A 182 -0.20 -7.81 -1.17
CA PHE A 182 -1.10 -8.03 -2.29
C PHE A 182 -2.14 -9.09 -1.95
N VAL A 183 -3.37 -8.88 -2.39
CA VAL A 183 -4.49 -9.80 -2.15
C VAL A 183 -5.24 -10.05 -3.45
N GLN A 184 -5.44 -11.32 -3.80
CA GLN A 184 -6.37 -11.74 -4.84
C GLN A 184 -7.25 -12.86 -4.30
N GLY A 185 -8.52 -12.55 -4.01
CA GLY A 185 -9.43 -13.50 -3.37
C GLY A 185 -8.77 -14.18 -2.16
N PHE A 186 -8.79 -15.53 -2.12
CA PHE A 186 -8.01 -16.45 -1.23
C PHE A 186 -6.66 -15.89 -0.77
N THR A 187 -5.89 -15.47 -1.75
CA THR A 187 -4.44 -15.59 -1.72
C THR A 187 -3.80 -14.27 -1.37
N ARG A 188 -2.78 -14.34 -0.53
CA ARG A 188 -2.07 -13.20 0.04
C ARG A 188 -0.58 -13.33 -0.29
N TYR A 189 0.04 -12.20 -0.59
CA TYR A 189 1.46 -12.10 -0.91
C TYR A 189 2.02 -10.91 -0.16
N TRP A 190 3.10 -11.10 0.59
CA TRP A 190 3.74 -10.05 1.36
C TRP A 190 5.19 -9.90 0.92
N GLY A 191 5.63 -8.65 0.78
CA GLY A 191 6.99 -8.31 0.42
C GLY A 191 7.19 -8.07 -1.08
N LEU A 192 8.24 -7.31 -1.39
CA LEU A 192 8.66 -7.01 -2.76
C LEU A 192 9.00 -8.30 -3.54
N ASP A 193 9.63 -9.25 -2.85
CA ASP A 193 10.05 -10.56 -3.33
C ASP A 193 8.89 -11.52 -3.65
N ARG A 194 7.63 -11.12 -3.39
CA ARG A 194 6.43 -11.87 -3.77
C ARG A 194 5.61 -11.18 -4.86
N LEU A 195 6.06 -10.03 -5.38
CA LEU A 195 5.38 -9.32 -6.46
C LEU A 195 5.24 -10.19 -7.71
N ASP A 196 6.32 -10.83 -8.17
CA ASP A 196 6.28 -11.64 -9.39
C ASP A 196 5.34 -12.85 -9.26
N ALA A 197 5.27 -13.48 -8.08
CA ALA A 197 4.32 -14.56 -7.81
C ALA A 197 2.86 -14.10 -7.81
N PHE A 198 2.60 -12.89 -7.30
CA PHE A 198 1.28 -12.27 -7.36
C PHE A 198 0.87 -11.96 -8.81
N VAL A 199 1.78 -11.37 -9.59
CA VAL A 199 1.56 -11.06 -11.02
C VAL A 199 1.23 -12.32 -11.82
N GLU A 200 1.98 -13.41 -11.61
CA GLU A 200 1.73 -14.68 -12.29
C GLU A 200 0.35 -15.27 -11.95
N HIS A 201 -0.07 -15.15 -10.68
CA HIS A 201 -1.43 -15.54 -10.29
C HIS A 201 -2.50 -14.71 -11.02
N LEU A 202 -2.33 -13.41 -11.21
CA LEU A 202 -3.30 -12.59 -11.95
C LEU A 202 -3.36 -12.96 -13.44
N ARG A 203 -2.22 -13.30 -14.04
CA ARG A 203 -2.14 -13.68 -15.46
C ARG A 203 -2.77 -15.04 -15.73
N SER A 204 -2.44 -16.06 -14.92
CA SER A 204 -3.03 -17.40 -15.05
C SER A 204 -4.56 -17.41 -14.93
N ARG A 205 -5.13 -16.55 -14.07
CA ARG A 205 -6.59 -16.37 -13.97
C ARG A 205 -7.20 -15.70 -15.18
N THR A 206 -6.55 -14.68 -15.73
CA THR A 206 -7.02 -13.98 -16.94
C THR A 206 -7.07 -14.97 -18.11
N SER A 207 -6.04 -15.81 -18.25
CA SER A 207 -6.01 -16.87 -19.27
C SER A 207 -7.07 -17.95 -19.04
N ALA A 208 -7.33 -18.35 -17.80
CA ALA A 208 -8.36 -19.34 -17.47
C ALA A 208 -9.79 -18.79 -17.73
N GLU A 209 -10.07 -17.54 -17.37
CA GLU A 209 -11.37 -16.89 -17.63
C GLU A 209 -11.59 -16.65 -19.15
N ALA A 210 -10.53 -16.39 -19.92
CA ALA A 210 -10.60 -16.25 -21.37
C ALA A 210 -10.75 -17.58 -22.12
N SER A 211 -10.38 -18.71 -21.50
CA SER A 211 -10.31 -20.03 -22.16
C SER A 211 -11.42 -21.01 -21.77
N GLN A 212 -12.43 -20.59 -21.00
CA GLN A 212 -13.53 -21.49 -20.62
C GLN A 212 -14.63 -21.53 -21.69
N PRO A 213 -14.90 -22.71 -22.33
CA PRO A 213 -16.23 -22.99 -22.84
C PRO A 213 -17.19 -23.17 -21.64
N VAL A 214 -18.49 -22.89 -21.82
CA VAL A 214 -19.52 -23.14 -20.80
C VAL A 214 -19.45 -24.62 -20.41
N ALA A 215 -18.89 -24.93 -19.24
CA ALA A 215 -18.64 -26.31 -18.82
C ALA A 215 -19.27 -26.63 -17.47
N SER A 216 -19.98 -27.76 -17.48
CA SER A 216 -20.63 -28.46 -16.38
C SER A 216 -19.68 -28.78 -15.23
N ALA A 217 -20.26 -28.83 -14.04
CA ALA A 217 -19.63 -29.04 -12.75
C ALA A 217 -18.73 -30.30 -12.70
N GLY A 218 -17.52 -30.13 -12.16
CA GLY A 218 -16.66 -31.22 -11.72
C GLY A 218 -15.18 -30.86 -11.72
N ALA A 219 -14.73 -30.08 -10.73
CA ALA A 219 -13.30 -30.00 -10.41
C ALA A 219 -13.10 -29.81 -8.90
N VAL A 220 -12.30 -30.71 -8.33
CA VAL A 220 -11.94 -30.78 -6.91
C VAL A 220 -11.00 -29.61 -6.58
N GLY A 221 -11.45 -28.71 -5.72
CA GLY A 221 -10.68 -27.56 -5.27
C GLY A 221 -9.77 -27.89 -4.08
N ILE A 222 -8.62 -27.23 -4.03
CA ILE A 222 -7.73 -27.19 -2.86
C ILE A 222 -8.54 -26.68 -1.67
N GLY A 223 -8.65 -27.51 -0.63
CA GLY A 223 -9.48 -27.26 0.54
C GLY A 223 -9.08 -25.99 1.29
N ARG A 224 -10.07 -25.34 1.93
CA ARG A 224 -9.86 -24.29 2.93
C ARG A 224 -9.08 -24.87 4.11
N SER A 225 -7.77 -24.71 4.12
CA SER A 225 -7.01 -24.75 5.38
C SER A 225 -6.72 -23.30 5.79
N VAL A 226 -7.60 -22.75 6.62
CA VAL A 226 -7.24 -21.63 7.49
C VAL A 226 -6.69 -22.31 8.74
N ASP A 227 -5.38 -22.22 8.94
CA ASP A 227 -4.79 -22.57 10.22
C ASP A 227 -5.07 -21.38 11.17
N ASP A 228 -6.01 -21.55 12.09
CA ASP A 228 -6.26 -20.62 13.21
C ASP A 228 -5.22 -20.83 14.34
N GLY A 229 -4.05 -21.38 13.99
CA GLY A 229 -2.96 -21.72 14.89
C GLY A 229 -2.41 -20.55 15.68
N HIS A 230 -1.69 -20.90 16.76
CA HIS A 230 -1.00 -19.96 17.63
C HIS A 230 -0.15 -18.97 16.80
N ALA A 231 -0.06 -17.71 17.25
CA ALA A 231 0.79 -16.68 16.64
C ALA A 231 2.27 -17.09 16.73
N GLY A 232 2.71 -17.96 15.84
CA GLY A 232 4.10 -18.36 15.69
C GLY A 232 4.87 -17.26 14.97
N GLY A 233 5.95 -16.79 15.58
CA GLY A 233 6.92 -15.96 14.89
C GLY A 233 7.83 -16.85 14.03
N CYS A 234 7.76 -16.72 12.71
CA CYS A 234 8.92 -17.02 11.89
C CYS A 234 9.93 -15.90 12.18
N GLY A 235 11.01 -16.24 12.89
CA GLY A 235 12.05 -15.30 13.33
C GLY A 235 12.79 -14.60 12.20
#